data_AF-A0A8T5F3N8-F1
#
_entry.id   AF-A0A8T5F3N8-F1
#
_cell.length_a   1.000
_cell.length_b   1.000
_cell.length_c   1.000
_cell.angle_alpha   90.00
_cell.angle_beta   90.00
_cell.angle_gamma   90.00
#
_symmetry.space_group_name_H-M   'P 1'
#
loop_
_entity.id
_entity.type
_entity.pdbx_description
1 polymer ?
#
loop_
_entity_poly.entity_id
_entity_poly.type
_entity_poly.pdbx_seq_one_letter_code
_entity_poly.pdbx_strand_id
1 'polypeptide(L)'
;MIIAVGEVQTRELLRDLIIIAKGNNELHEKNPVYGKLIHGDGWGIAYLKNETWHTYKSLKPIYEDEKLLELELIKPKVIILHVRKATVGEKVIENTQPFSYSDMNGDFVFAHNGTIKDDMVSEKNYVNGTSDSAKWFNKILNCFEKNNLQKSFLMENYTSANFILVTPKKIIVGQNYCENPKYCTMKLLKENNSVVVSSEILPTFKQKEWKELDNKTIVEINLADYY
;
A
#
# COMPACT_ATOMS: atom_id res chain seq x y z
N MET A 1 3.19 -4.20 -2.00
CA MET A 1 2.00 -3.71 -1.27
C MET A 1 0.75 -4.18 -2.00
N ILE A 2 -0.35 -4.39 -1.28
CA ILE A 2 -1.60 -4.94 -1.83
C ILE A 2 -2.78 -4.12 -1.28
N ILE A 3 -3.79 -3.88 -2.09
CA ILE A 3 -5.14 -3.52 -1.64
C ILE A 3 -6.16 -4.42 -2.31
N ALA A 4 -7.17 -4.84 -1.56
CA ALA A 4 -8.31 -5.57 -2.09
C ALA A 4 -9.62 -5.03 -1.48
N VAL A 5 -10.67 -5.07 -2.28
CA VAL A 5 -12.05 -4.78 -1.85
C VAL A 5 -12.99 -5.83 -2.44
N GLY A 6 -14.04 -6.17 -1.69
CA GLY A 6 -15.04 -7.16 -2.08
C GLY A 6 -14.68 -8.59 -1.66
N GLU A 7 -15.17 -9.58 -2.42
CA GLU A 7 -15.05 -11.00 -2.08
C GLU A 7 -13.63 -11.55 -2.35
N VAL A 8 -12.71 -11.36 -1.40
CA VAL A 8 -11.34 -11.89 -1.45
C VAL A 8 -10.95 -12.48 -0.10
N GLN A 9 -10.33 -13.67 -0.09
CA GLN A 9 -9.93 -14.31 1.16
C GLN A 9 -8.66 -13.67 1.72
N THR A 10 -8.76 -13.10 2.93
CA THR A 10 -7.60 -12.50 3.63
C THR A 10 -6.41 -13.45 3.73
N ARG A 11 -6.67 -14.72 4.01
CA ARG A 11 -5.65 -15.77 4.09
C ARG A 11 -4.79 -15.86 2.83
N GLU A 12 -5.41 -15.81 1.65
CA GLU A 12 -4.71 -15.89 0.37
C GLU A 12 -3.82 -14.66 0.16
N LEU A 13 -4.35 -13.46 0.42
CA LEU A 13 -3.60 -12.21 0.31
C LEU A 13 -2.39 -12.17 1.25
N LEU A 14 -2.54 -12.62 2.50
CA LEU A 14 -1.46 -12.65 3.49
C LEU A 14 -0.36 -13.66 3.10
N ARG A 15 -0.74 -14.82 2.56
CA ARG A 15 0.21 -15.84 2.08
C ARG A 15 0.99 -15.38 0.86
N ASP A 16 0.31 -14.75 -0.08
CA ASP A 16 0.97 -14.16 -1.25
C ASP A 16 1.90 -13.01 -0.85
N LEU A 17 1.49 -12.19 0.13
CA LEU A 17 2.36 -11.15 0.69
C LEU A 17 3.62 -11.71 1.34
N ILE A 18 3.57 -12.88 1.98
CA ILE A 18 4.77 -13.56 2.51
C ILE A 18 5.74 -13.93 1.38
N ILE A 19 5.24 -14.43 0.26
CA ILE A 19 6.08 -14.82 -0.89
C ILE A 19 6.76 -13.56 -1.48
N ILE A 20 6.00 -12.48 -1.63
CA ILE A 20 6.51 -11.16 -2.04
C ILE A 20 7.57 -10.66 -1.05
N ALA A 21 7.29 -10.72 0.26
CA ALA A 21 8.21 -10.25 1.30
C ALA A 21 9.54 -10.99 1.30
N LYS A 22 9.54 -12.28 0.94
CA LYS A 22 10.75 -13.09 0.81
C LYS A 22 11.48 -12.89 -0.52
N GLY A 23 10.96 -12.06 -1.43
CA GLY A 23 11.53 -11.87 -2.77
C GLY A 23 11.46 -13.14 -3.61
N ASN A 24 10.41 -13.95 -3.45
CA ASN A 24 10.29 -15.27 -4.08
C ASN A 24 9.15 -15.34 -5.12
N ASN A 25 8.66 -14.19 -5.60
CA ASN A 25 7.51 -14.13 -6.51
C ASN A 25 7.89 -13.67 -7.93
N GLU A 26 8.01 -12.36 -8.18
CA GLU A 26 8.49 -11.83 -9.46
C GLU A 26 10.00 -11.50 -9.43
N LEU A 27 10.67 -11.68 -10.58
CA LEU A 27 12.06 -11.25 -10.76
C LEU A 27 12.07 -9.85 -11.39
N HIS A 28 12.91 -8.98 -10.86
CA HIS A 28 13.05 -7.59 -11.29
C HIS A 28 14.46 -7.08 -11.00
N GLU A 29 14.76 -5.81 -11.31
CA GLU A 29 16.13 -5.26 -11.26
C GLU A 29 16.77 -5.37 -9.87
N LYS A 30 15.96 -5.16 -8.82
CA LYS A 30 16.38 -5.31 -7.42
C LYS A 30 16.40 -6.75 -6.89
N ASN A 31 15.74 -7.69 -7.57
CA ASN A 31 15.65 -9.10 -7.22
C ASN A 31 15.91 -9.99 -8.45
N PRO A 32 17.11 -9.92 -9.05
CA PRO A 32 17.42 -10.65 -10.29
C PRO A 32 17.51 -12.17 -10.09
N VAL A 33 17.60 -12.63 -8.84
CA VAL A 33 17.49 -14.02 -8.41
C VAL A 33 16.60 -14.05 -7.18
N TYR A 34 15.81 -15.12 -7.02
CA TYR A 34 14.89 -15.24 -5.89
C TYR A 34 15.62 -15.13 -4.54
N GLY A 35 14.99 -14.43 -3.59
CA GLY A 35 15.53 -14.21 -2.25
C GLY A 35 16.61 -13.11 -2.16
N LYS A 36 16.96 -12.42 -3.25
CA LYS A 36 17.95 -11.33 -3.20
C LYS A 36 17.39 -10.05 -2.57
N LEU A 37 16.10 -9.78 -2.77
CA LEU A 37 15.40 -8.67 -2.12
C LEU A 37 14.39 -9.18 -1.09
N ILE A 38 14.78 -9.19 0.18
CA ILE A 38 13.88 -9.52 1.29
C ILE A 38 13.41 -8.23 1.97
N HIS A 39 12.13 -8.16 2.30
CA HIS A 39 11.46 -7.11 3.05
C HIS A 39 11.34 -7.55 4.52
N GLY A 40 12.38 -7.24 5.31
CA GLY A 40 12.54 -7.68 6.70
C GLY A 40 12.24 -6.63 7.78
N ASP A 41 11.88 -5.42 7.39
CA ASP A 41 11.92 -4.24 8.28
C ASP A 41 10.57 -3.88 8.91
N GLY A 42 9.58 -4.75 8.73
CA GLY A 42 8.25 -4.60 9.29
C GLY A 42 7.16 -4.92 8.28
N TRP A 43 5.94 -4.99 8.77
CA TRP A 43 4.75 -5.12 7.94
C TRP A 43 3.54 -4.49 8.65
N GLY A 44 2.48 -4.29 7.89
CA GLY A 44 1.22 -3.88 8.47
C GLY A 44 0.04 -4.23 7.60
N ILE A 45 -1.10 -4.24 8.26
CA ILE A 45 -2.43 -4.45 7.69
C ILE A 45 -3.34 -3.35 8.23
N ALA A 46 -4.12 -2.73 7.35
CA ALA A 46 -5.30 -1.99 7.74
C ALA A 46 -6.50 -2.58 7.00
N TYR A 47 -7.63 -2.73 7.69
CA TYR A 47 -8.81 -3.34 7.11
C TYR A 47 -10.10 -2.72 7.65
N LEU A 48 -11.11 -2.63 6.79
CA LEU A 48 -12.45 -2.15 7.10
C LEU A 48 -13.36 -3.35 7.36
N LYS A 49 -13.89 -3.47 8.57
CA LYS A 49 -14.87 -4.51 8.92
C LYS A 49 -15.98 -3.88 9.75
N ASN A 50 -17.24 -4.17 9.39
CA ASN A 50 -18.41 -3.60 10.06
C ASN A 50 -18.33 -2.07 10.18
N GLU A 51 -17.97 -1.39 9.10
CA GLU A 51 -17.81 0.08 9.03
C GLU A 51 -16.77 0.67 10.00
N THR A 52 -15.87 -0.16 10.55
CA THR A 52 -14.78 0.26 11.43
C THR A 52 -13.42 -0.14 10.85
N TRP A 53 -12.49 0.81 10.80
CA TRP A 53 -11.10 0.53 10.45
C TRP A 53 -10.34 -0.06 11.62
N HIS A 54 -9.60 -1.12 11.33
CA HIS A 54 -8.67 -1.75 12.24
C HIS A 54 -7.28 -1.74 11.62
N THR A 55 -6.25 -1.55 12.43
CA THR A 55 -4.85 -1.54 11.97
C THR A 55 -3.98 -2.39 12.89
N TYR A 56 -3.10 -3.18 12.29
CA TYR A 56 -2.01 -3.86 12.98
C TYR A 56 -0.70 -3.57 12.25
N LYS A 57 0.37 -3.31 13.03
CA LYS A 57 1.71 -3.02 12.53
C LYS A 57 2.73 -3.77 13.38
N SER A 58 3.79 -4.21 12.74
CA SER A 58 4.87 -4.94 13.41
C SER A 58 6.22 -4.55 12.84
N LEU A 59 7.24 -4.56 13.70
CA LEU A 59 8.64 -4.43 13.31
C LEU A 59 9.26 -5.78 12.92
N LYS A 60 8.57 -6.88 13.21
CA LYS A 60 8.94 -8.21 12.71
C LYS A 60 8.63 -8.27 11.21
N PRO A 61 9.34 -9.08 10.41
CA PRO A 61 8.84 -9.44 9.10
C PRO A 61 7.53 -10.22 9.20
N ILE A 62 6.66 -10.10 8.18
CA ILE A 62 5.37 -10.80 8.15
C ILE A 62 5.52 -12.33 8.31
N TYR A 63 6.60 -12.91 7.79
CA TYR A 63 6.85 -14.35 7.84
C TYR A 63 7.37 -14.87 9.19
N GLU A 64 7.54 -14.01 10.19
CA GLU A 64 7.92 -14.36 11.58
C GLU A 64 6.86 -13.88 12.60
N ASP A 65 5.73 -13.35 12.13
CA ASP A 65 4.72 -12.73 12.99
C ASP A 65 3.55 -13.68 13.28
N GLU A 66 3.42 -14.10 14.54
CA GLU A 66 2.36 -15.00 14.98
C GLU A 66 0.96 -14.37 14.87
N LYS A 67 0.85 -13.03 14.83
CA LYS A 67 -0.44 -12.34 14.66
C LYS A 67 -1.12 -12.72 13.34
N LEU A 68 -0.35 -13.20 12.37
CA LEU A 68 -0.84 -13.70 11.10
C LEU A 68 -1.95 -14.76 11.27
N LEU A 69 -1.83 -15.68 12.22
CA LEU A 69 -2.78 -16.78 12.41
C LEU A 69 -4.20 -16.27 12.74
N GLU A 70 -4.28 -15.20 13.53
CA GLU A 70 -5.55 -14.54 13.85
C GLU A 70 -6.07 -13.74 12.66
N LEU A 71 -5.17 -13.04 11.96
CA LEU A 71 -5.51 -12.18 10.82
C LEU A 71 -5.89 -12.99 9.56
N GLU A 72 -5.46 -14.24 9.39
CA GLU A 72 -5.93 -15.09 8.27
C GLU A 72 -7.45 -15.32 8.32
N LEU A 73 -8.08 -15.21 9.49
CA LEU A 73 -9.49 -15.52 9.71
C LEU A 73 -10.44 -14.34 9.49
N ILE A 74 -9.93 -13.11 9.35
CA ILE A 74 -10.79 -11.95 9.16
C ILE A 74 -11.40 -11.94 7.75
N LYS A 75 -12.62 -11.40 7.65
CA LYS A 75 -13.33 -11.20 6.38
C LYS A 75 -13.71 -9.72 6.27
N PRO A 76 -12.75 -8.85 5.92
CA PRO A 76 -13.00 -7.43 5.80
C PRO A 76 -13.61 -7.08 4.43
N LYS A 77 -14.22 -5.90 4.37
CA LYS A 77 -14.74 -5.30 3.14
C LYS A 77 -13.62 -4.72 2.28
N VAL A 78 -12.66 -4.06 2.94
CA VAL A 78 -11.46 -3.46 2.34
C VAL A 78 -10.27 -3.91 3.16
N ILE A 79 -9.17 -4.27 2.51
CA ILE A 79 -7.92 -4.64 3.16
C ILE A 79 -6.74 -4.05 2.40
N ILE A 80 -5.81 -3.45 3.12
CA ILE A 80 -4.55 -2.93 2.59
C ILE A 80 -3.39 -3.52 3.39
N LEU A 81 -2.39 -4.00 2.65
CA LEU A 81 -1.24 -4.73 3.17
C LEU A 81 0.06 -4.11 2.66
N HIS A 82 1.03 -3.97 3.58
CA HIS A 82 2.34 -3.45 3.24
C HIS A 82 3.45 -4.25 3.93
N VAL A 83 4.54 -4.49 3.21
CA VAL A 83 5.78 -5.05 3.76
C VAL A 83 6.89 -4.03 3.54
N ARG A 84 7.60 -3.72 4.61
CA ARG A 84 8.55 -2.62 4.65
C ARG A 84 9.96 -3.13 4.40
N LYS A 85 10.68 -2.39 3.56
CA LYS A 85 12.13 -2.38 3.51
C LYS A 85 12.58 -0.95 3.79
N ALA A 86 13.22 -0.72 4.93
CA ALA A 86 13.53 0.61 5.41
C ALA A 86 14.67 1.23 4.59
N THR A 87 14.35 2.17 3.71
CA THR A 87 15.33 3.00 2.99
C THR A 87 15.50 4.37 3.64
N VAL A 88 14.41 4.93 4.19
CA VAL A 88 14.37 6.22 4.88
C VAL A 88 13.59 6.08 6.20
N GLY A 89 14.11 6.73 7.24
CA GLY A 89 13.54 6.75 8.59
C GLY A 89 13.85 5.49 9.40
N GLU A 90 13.78 5.62 10.72
CA GLU A 90 14.10 4.53 11.65
C GLU A 90 13.09 3.37 11.58
N LYS A 91 13.54 2.19 12.03
CA LYS A 91 12.70 0.99 12.18
C LYS A 91 11.82 1.09 13.44
N VAL A 92 10.83 1.98 13.36
CA VAL A 92 9.82 2.22 14.40
C VAL A 92 8.40 2.06 13.85
N ILE A 93 7.43 1.84 14.73
CA ILE A 93 6.03 1.53 14.35
C ILE A 93 5.40 2.73 13.63
N GLU A 94 5.76 3.93 14.02
CA GLU A 94 5.31 5.20 13.46
C GLU A 94 5.71 5.36 11.99
N ASN A 95 6.76 4.66 11.55
CA ASN A 95 7.21 4.62 10.15
C ASN A 95 6.76 3.35 9.41
N THR A 96 6.03 2.47 10.09
CA THR A 96 5.53 1.23 9.50
C THR A 96 4.16 1.48 8.87
N GLN A 97 4.02 1.05 7.62
CA GLN A 97 2.82 1.26 6.80
C GLN A 97 1.85 0.09 6.94
N PRO A 98 0.55 0.25 6.64
CA PRO A 98 -0.12 1.47 6.15
C PRO A 98 -0.24 2.58 7.19
N PHE A 99 -0.27 3.84 6.78
CA PHE A 99 -0.64 4.97 7.65
C PHE A 99 -2.15 5.16 7.66
N SER A 100 -2.71 5.62 8.77
CA SER A 100 -4.14 5.84 8.92
C SER A 100 -4.41 7.16 9.64
N TYR A 101 -5.46 7.86 9.22
CA TYR A 101 -5.96 9.06 9.89
C TYR A 101 -7.48 9.12 9.76
N SER A 102 -8.15 9.61 10.80
CA SER A 102 -9.61 9.74 10.84
C SER A 102 -9.98 11.10 11.42
N ASP A 103 -10.94 11.75 10.80
CA ASP A 103 -11.55 12.99 11.29
C ASP A 103 -13.06 13.02 10.96
N MET A 104 -13.68 14.19 11.10
CA MET A 104 -15.10 14.39 10.77
C MET A 104 -15.43 14.19 9.28
N ASN A 105 -14.43 14.23 8.40
CA ASN A 105 -14.59 14.01 6.96
C ASN A 105 -14.47 12.52 6.60
N GLY A 106 -14.02 11.68 7.54
CA GLY A 106 -13.99 10.22 7.44
C GLY A 106 -12.58 9.64 7.60
N ASP A 107 -12.42 8.39 7.16
CA ASP A 107 -11.18 7.63 7.31
C ASP A 107 -10.31 7.67 6.06
N PHE A 108 -9.00 7.78 6.30
CA PHE A 108 -7.96 7.76 5.29
C PHE A 108 -6.93 6.69 5.63
N VAL A 109 -6.52 5.91 4.62
CA VAL A 109 -5.46 4.89 4.78
C VAL A 109 -4.50 4.97 3.60
N PHE A 110 -3.21 4.97 3.88
CA PHE A 110 -2.18 5.23 2.86
C PHE A 110 -1.03 4.23 2.91
N ALA A 111 -0.62 3.78 1.73
CA ALA A 111 0.60 3.02 1.52
C ALA A 111 1.37 3.55 0.31
N HIS A 112 2.70 3.49 0.40
CA HIS A 112 3.67 3.99 -0.56
C HIS A 112 4.79 2.96 -0.77
N ASN A 113 5.15 2.75 -2.03
CA ASN A 113 6.33 1.97 -2.42
C ASN A 113 7.27 2.85 -3.27
N GLY A 114 8.40 3.21 -2.68
CA GLY A 114 9.39 4.05 -3.32
C GLY A 114 10.15 4.89 -2.31
N THR A 115 10.73 5.98 -2.80
CA THR A 115 11.41 6.96 -1.97
C THR A 115 11.24 8.32 -2.59
N ILE A 116 10.64 9.24 -1.84
CA ILE A 116 10.51 10.65 -2.21
C ILE A 116 11.67 11.41 -1.54
N LYS A 117 12.41 12.18 -2.34
CA LYS A 117 13.56 12.98 -1.88
C LYS A 117 13.22 14.47 -1.82
N ASP A 118 12.09 14.88 -2.39
CA ASP A 118 11.56 16.23 -2.25
C ASP A 118 11.32 16.58 -0.78
N ASP A 119 11.50 17.86 -0.46
CA ASP A 119 11.03 18.36 0.82
C ASP A 119 9.50 18.39 0.83
N MET A 120 8.93 17.81 1.88
CA MET A 120 7.49 17.65 2.04
C MET A 120 7.06 18.43 3.26
N VAL A 121 6.96 19.74 3.07
CA VAL A 121 6.44 20.66 4.08
C VAL A 121 4.94 20.43 4.23
N SER A 122 4.54 20.26 5.47
CA SER A 122 3.17 19.99 5.88
C SER A 122 2.82 20.96 7.00
N GLU A 123 1.73 21.72 6.87
CA GLU A 123 1.32 22.71 7.88
C GLU A 123 0.91 22.03 9.18
N LYS A 124 0.26 20.88 9.05
CA LYS A 124 -0.15 20.00 10.15
C LYS A 124 0.45 18.61 9.96
N ASN A 125 0.84 17.98 11.07
CA ASN A 125 1.20 16.58 11.13
C ASN A 125 0.03 15.79 11.72
N TYR A 126 -0.53 14.89 10.91
CA TYR A 126 -1.66 14.03 11.29
C TYR A 126 -1.18 12.67 11.78
N VAL A 127 -0.03 12.22 11.27
CA VAL A 127 0.69 11.03 11.74
C VAL A 127 2.08 11.42 12.22
N ASN A 128 2.59 10.68 13.21
CA ASN A 128 3.86 10.97 13.90
C ASN A 128 5.10 10.40 13.20
N GLY A 129 4.94 9.68 12.08
CA GLY A 129 6.05 9.10 11.35
C GLY A 129 7.00 10.14 10.76
N THR A 130 8.28 9.82 10.72
CA THR A 130 9.37 10.67 10.20
C THR A 130 9.88 10.26 8.82
N SER A 131 9.49 9.08 8.33
CA SER A 131 9.79 8.61 6.97
C SER A 131 9.24 9.56 5.91
N ASP A 132 9.84 9.53 4.73
CA ASP A 132 9.35 10.23 3.53
C ASP A 132 7.88 9.90 3.24
N SER A 133 7.49 8.64 3.43
CA SER A 133 6.14 8.13 3.23
C SER A 133 5.13 8.74 4.22
N ALA A 134 5.53 8.91 5.49
CA ALA A 134 4.69 9.55 6.51
C ALA A 134 4.53 11.05 6.25
N LYS A 135 5.63 11.73 5.88
CA LYS A 135 5.61 13.14 5.48
C LYS A 135 4.73 13.36 4.26
N TRP A 136 4.79 12.46 3.28
CA TRP A 136 3.93 12.52 2.10
C TRP A 136 2.45 12.36 2.49
N PHE A 137 2.12 11.43 3.38
CA PHE A 137 0.75 11.29 3.85
C PHE A 137 0.23 12.55 4.54
N ASN A 138 1.05 13.19 5.37
CA ASN A 138 0.69 14.48 5.99
C ASN A 138 0.45 15.58 4.92
N LYS A 139 1.27 15.65 3.86
CA LYS A 139 1.05 16.55 2.71
C LYS A 139 -0.26 16.25 1.98
N ILE A 140 -0.57 14.96 1.74
CA ILE A 140 -1.80 14.50 1.11
C ILE A 140 -3.03 14.98 1.89
N LEU A 141 -3.04 14.81 3.21
CA LEU A 141 -4.16 15.20 4.07
C LEU A 141 -4.35 16.73 4.10
N ASN A 142 -3.27 17.52 4.18
CA ASN A 142 -3.37 18.97 4.06
C ASN A 142 -3.92 19.40 2.69
N CYS A 143 -3.51 18.76 1.59
CA CYS A 143 -4.04 19.03 0.27
C CYS A 143 -5.51 18.61 0.14
N PHE A 144 -5.93 17.53 0.80
CA PHE A 144 -7.32 17.09 0.84
C PHE A 144 -8.21 18.13 1.54
N GLU A 145 -7.84 18.61 2.74
CA GLU A 145 -8.60 19.65 3.46
C GLU A 145 -8.77 20.94 2.62
N LYS A 146 -7.79 21.24 1.76
CA LYS A 146 -7.79 22.40 0.86
C LYS A 146 -8.45 22.14 -0.51
N ASN A 147 -9.14 21.01 -0.69
CA ASN A 147 -9.74 20.59 -1.96
C ASN A 147 -8.76 20.60 -3.15
N ASN A 148 -7.52 20.20 -2.92
CA ASN A 148 -6.42 20.27 -3.89
C ASN A 148 -5.57 18.99 -3.91
N LEU A 149 -6.22 17.84 -3.76
CA LEU A 149 -5.56 16.55 -3.62
C LEU A 149 -4.58 16.25 -4.77
N GLN A 150 -4.90 16.66 -6.00
CA GLN A 150 -4.07 16.41 -7.18
C GLN A 150 -2.66 17.00 -7.06
N LYS A 151 -2.50 18.17 -6.42
CA LYS A 151 -1.18 18.77 -6.19
C LYS A 151 -0.30 17.94 -5.26
N SER A 152 -0.88 17.13 -4.38
CA SER A 152 -0.11 16.28 -3.48
C SER A 152 0.66 15.17 -4.21
N PHE A 153 0.26 14.83 -5.45
CA PHE A 153 0.88 13.79 -6.26
C PHE A 153 1.97 14.31 -7.21
N LEU A 154 2.15 15.63 -7.28
CA LEU A 154 3.23 16.25 -8.05
C LEU A 154 4.53 16.15 -7.25
N MET A 155 5.51 15.46 -7.83
CA MET A 155 6.85 15.23 -7.29
C MET A 155 7.88 15.51 -8.37
N GLU A 156 9.05 15.99 -7.96
CA GLU A 156 10.18 16.32 -8.82
C GLU A 156 11.34 15.33 -8.63
N ASN A 157 11.71 15.04 -7.38
CA ASN A 157 12.83 14.16 -7.03
C ASN A 157 12.38 12.93 -6.23
N TYR A 158 12.30 11.79 -6.91
CA TYR A 158 11.84 10.51 -6.34
C TYR A 158 12.38 9.34 -7.15
N THR A 159 12.46 8.17 -6.52
CA THR A 159 12.74 6.91 -7.23
C THR A 159 11.45 6.30 -7.79
N SER A 160 10.44 6.23 -6.93
CA SER A 160 9.08 5.80 -7.20
C SER A 160 8.16 6.51 -6.21
N ALA A 161 6.98 6.82 -6.69
CA ALA A 161 5.86 7.45 -6.01
C ALA A 161 4.61 6.59 -6.22
N ASN A 162 4.76 5.25 -6.26
CA ASN A 162 3.63 4.34 -6.32
C ASN A 162 2.89 4.37 -4.98
N PHE A 163 1.59 4.59 -5.00
CA PHE A 163 0.81 4.69 -3.78
C PHE A 163 -0.57 4.07 -3.89
N ILE A 164 -1.14 3.77 -2.72
CA ILE A 164 -2.54 3.44 -2.52
C ILE A 164 -3.06 4.39 -1.45
N LEU A 165 -4.11 5.14 -1.76
CA LEU A 165 -4.82 6.02 -0.84
C LEU A 165 -6.29 5.61 -0.79
N VAL A 166 -6.74 5.12 0.35
CA VAL A 166 -8.15 4.95 0.66
C VAL A 166 -8.67 6.26 1.23
N THR A 167 -9.79 6.72 0.68
CA THR A 167 -10.58 7.86 1.16
C THR A 167 -11.98 7.37 1.53
N PRO A 168 -12.85 8.19 2.15
CA PRO A 168 -14.19 7.77 2.55
C PRO A 168 -15.08 7.24 1.41
N LYS A 169 -14.80 7.62 0.15
CA LYS A 169 -15.64 7.27 -1.01
C LYS A 169 -14.95 6.37 -2.03
N LYS A 170 -13.62 6.42 -2.10
CA LYS A 170 -12.85 5.79 -3.19
C LYS A 170 -11.46 5.39 -2.76
N ILE A 171 -10.90 4.44 -3.49
CA ILE A 171 -9.49 4.09 -3.48
C ILE A 171 -8.83 4.81 -4.67
N ILE A 172 -7.70 5.46 -4.43
CA ILE A 172 -6.88 6.10 -5.45
C ILE A 172 -5.55 5.35 -5.48
N VAL A 173 -5.20 4.82 -6.65
CA VAL A 173 -3.93 4.12 -6.88
C VAL A 173 -3.11 4.93 -7.85
N GLY A 174 -1.89 5.29 -7.46
CA GLY A 174 -0.92 5.93 -8.36
C GLY A 174 0.19 4.97 -8.74
N GLN A 175 0.55 4.97 -10.03
CA GLN A 175 1.82 4.42 -10.49
C GLN A 175 2.66 5.54 -11.10
N ASN A 176 3.81 5.81 -10.49
CA ASN A 176 4.74 6.82 -10.98
C ASN A 176 6.16 6.48 -10.54
N TYR A 177 7.03 6.14 -11.48
CA TYR A 177 8.42 5.80 -11.20
C TYR A 177 9.38 6.47 -12.19
N CYS A 178 10.60 6.71 -11.69
CA CYS A 178 11.75 7.19 -12.47
C CYS A 178 12.82 6.11 -12.62
N GLU A 179 12.84 5.13 -11.71
CA GLU A 179 13.85 4.07 -11.67
C GLU A 179 13.18 2.69 -11.48
N ASN A 180 13.84 1.62 -11.94
CA ASN A 180 13.44 0.22 -11.75
C ASN A 180 12.01 -0.10 -12.26
N PRO A 181 11.75 0.04 -13.57
CA PRO A 181 10.41 -0.16 -14.16
C PRO A 181 9.79 -1.53 -13.89
N LYS A 182 10.58 -2.61 -13.70
CA LYS A 182 10.03 -3.94 -13.38
C LYS A 182 9.74 -4.12 -11.90
N TYR A 183 10.44 -3.40 -11.02
CA TYR A 183 10.18 -3.42 -9.57
C TYR A 183 9.02 -2.50 -9.18
N CYS A 184 8.95 -1.31 -9.79
CA CYS A 184 8.00 -0.26 -9.45
C CYS A 184 6.68 -0.40 -10.22
N THR A 185 6.16 -1.61 -10.34
CA THR A 185 4.87 -1.85 -11.00
C THR A 185 3.70 -1.83 -10.00
N MET A 186 2.51 -1.61 -10.53
CA MET A 186 1.21 -1.76 -9.92
C MET A 186 0.32 -2.46 -10.94
N LYS A 187 -0.33 -3.54 -10.50
CA LYS A 187 -1.14 -4.40 -11.36
C LYS A 187 -2.53 -4.51 -10.74
N LEU A 188 -3.55 -4.42 -11.58
CA LEU A 188 -4.95 -4.44 -11.21
C LEU A 188 -5.61 -5.71 -11.75
N LEU A 189 -6.28 -6.43 -10.87
CA LEU A 189 -7.15 -7.55 -11.17
C LEU A 189 -8.58 -7.14 -10.81
N LYS A 190 -9.48 -7.14 -11.79
CA LYS A 190 -10.90 -6.87 -11.58
C LYS A 190 -11.69 -8.13 -11.86
N GLU A 191 -12.45 -8.58 -10.87
CA GLU A 191 -13.42 -9.66 -10.97
C GLU A 191 -14.83 -9.09 -10.75
N ASN A 192 -15.87 -9.92 -10.89
CA ASN A 192 -17.26 -9.45 -10.82
C ASN A 192 -17.61 -8.74 -9.51
N ASN A 193 -17.12 -9.24 -8.38
CA ASN A 193 -17.44 -8.75 -7.03
C ASN A 193 -16.20 -8.33 -6.23
N SER A 194 -15.06 -8.16 -6.87
CA SER A 194 -13.84 -7.76 -6.19
C SER A 194 -12.85 -7.07 -7.11
N VAL A 195 -12.00 -6.24 -6.52
CA VAL A 195 -10.82 -5.73 -7.20
C VAL A 195 -9.63 -5.84 -6.28
N VAL A 196 -8.51 -6.28 -6.85
CA VAL A 196 -7.22 -6.40 -6.18
C VAL A 196 -6.22 -5.57 -6.95
N VAL A 197 -5.46 -4.75 -6.24
CA VAL A 197 -4.31 -4.04 -6.79
C VAL A 197 -3.08 -4.42 -5.99
N SER A 198 -2.02 -4.83 -6.69
CA SER A 198 -0.79 -5.30 -6.06
C SER A 198 0.43 -4.81 -6.82
N SER A 199 1.56 -4.67 -6.12
CA SER A 199 2.85 -4.38 -6.77
C SER A 199 3.38 -5.54 -7.62
N GLU A 200 2.91 -6.76 -7.39
CA GLU A 200 3.27 -7.96 -8.14
C GLU A 200 2.03 -8.82 -8.39
N ILE A 201 2.01 -9.63 -9.46
CA ILE A 201 0.97 -10.63 -9.68
C ILE A 201 1.00 -11.59 -8.49
N LEU A 202 -0.15 -11.72 -7.84
CA LEU A 202 -0.32 -12.58 -6.67
C LEU A 202 -0.36 -14.06 -7.10
N PRO A 203 0.49 -14.95 -6.53
CA PRO A 203 0.51 -16.38 -6.88
C PRO A 203 -0.85 -17.07 -6.89
N THR A 204 -1.70 -16.77 -5.91
CA THR A 204 -3.06 -17.35 -5.81
C THR A 204 -3.91 -17.01 -7.05
N PHE A 205 -3.69 -15.84 -7.63
CA PHE A 205 -4.46 -15.31 -8.75
C PHE A 205 -3.66 -15.29 -10.06
N LYS A 206 -2.57 -16.06 -10.15
CA LYS A 206 -1.63 -15.98 -11.28
C LYS A 206 -2.24 -16.30 -12.65
N GLN A 207 -3.28 -17.13 -12.68
CA GLN A 207 -3.98 -17.52 -13.91
C GLN A 207 -5.08 -16.52 -14.33
N LYS A 208 -5.33 -15.49 -13.52
CA LYS A 208 -6.32 -14.46 -13.83
C LYS A 208 -5.74 -13.37 -14.74
N GLU A 209 -6.61 -12.59 -15.35
CA GLU A 209 -6.21 -11.49 -16.22
C GLU A 209 -5.83 -10.26 -15.38
N TRP A 210 -4.54 -9.98 -15.29
CA TRP A 210 -4.00 -8.80 -14.63
C TRP A 210 -3.70 -7.71 -15.66
N LYS A 211 -4.14 -6.49 -15.36
CA LYS A 211 -3.75 -5.29 -16.10
C LYS A 211 -2.64 -4.56 -15.34
N GLU A 212 -1.44 -4.52 -15.89
CA GLU A 212 -0.40 -3.61 -15.41
C GLU A 212 -0.81 -2.16 -15.70
N LEU A 213 -0.62 -1.26 -14.74
CA LEU A 213 -0.91 0.16 -14.92
C LEU A 213 0.21 0.80 -15.76
N ASP A 214 -0.11 1.87 -16.49
CA ASP A 214 0.90 2.64 -17.20
C ASP A 214 1.67 3.55 -16.22
N ASN A 215 2.93 3.86 -16.52
CA ASN A 215 3.69 4.82 -15.71
C ASN A 215 3.03 6.21 -15.80
N LYS A 216 3.11 6.99 -14.71
CA LYS A 216 2.50 8.32 -14.56
C LYS A 216 0.97 8.31 -14.68
N THR A 217 0.33 7.28 -14.16
CA THR A 217 -1.13 7.19 -14.13
C THR A 217 -1.69 7.12 -12.72
N ILE A 218 -2.94 7.57 -12.60
CA ILE A 218 -3.75 7.44 -11.41
C ILE A 218 -5.04 6.73 -11.81
N VAL A 219 -5.42 5.72 -11.04
CA VAL A 219 -6.67 4.98 -11.18
C VAL A 219 -7.51 5.21 -9.94
N GLU A 220 -8.80 5.48 -10.14
CA GLU A 220 -9.77 5.60 -9.06
C GLU A 220 -10.72 4.41 -9.08
N ILE A 221 -10.99 3.85 -7.90
CA ILE A 221 -11.92 2.74 -7.69
C ILE A 221 -12.97 3.24 -6.72
N ASN A 222 -14.23 3.30 -7.15
CA ASN A 222 -15.34 3.70 -6.30
C ASN A 222 -15.65 2.55 -5.34
N LEU A 223 -15.68 2.83 -4.04
CA LEU A 223 -15.95 1.80 -3.04
C LEU A 223 -17.40 1.29 -3.13
N ALA A 224 -18.33 2.17 -3.53
CA ALA A 224 -19.74 1.83 -3.68
C ALA A 224 -20.02 0.74 -4.73
N ASP A 225 -19.11 0.50 -5.67
CA ASP A 225 -19.26 -0.52 -6.71
C ASP A 225 -19.09 -1.96 -6.16
N TYR A 226 -18.58 -2.10 -4.94
CA TYR A 226 -18.28 -3.38 -4.29
C TYR A 226 -18.99 -3.53 -2.93
N TYR A 227 -20.04 -2.73 -2.72
CA TYR A 227 -20.84 -2.65 -1.50
C TYR A 227 -22.20 -3.34 -1.68
#